data_AF-A0A962C9J4-F1
#
_entry.id   AF-A0A962C9J4-F1
#
_cell.length_a   1.000
_cell.length_b   1.000
_cell.length_c   1.000
_cell.angle_alpha   90.00
_cell.angle_beta   90.00
_cell.angle_gamma   90.00
#
_symmetry.space_group_name_H-M   'P 1'
#
loop_
_entity.id
_entity.type
_entity.pdbx_description
1 polymer ?
#
loop_
_entity_poly.entity_id
_entity_poly.type
_entity_poly.pdbx_seq_one_letter_code
_entity_poly.pdbx_strand_id
1 'polypeptide(L)'
;MTLVIRDVREHELDSVLALNNAVGPRILALDATRLQWFYANASYFRIAEVDGVMAGFLIALRESANYSSPNFRWFRERYPEFIYIDRIVIAEPYRGLGLGRIFYCDVTSYAELRVPLLACEVFLEPRDDAA
;
A
#
# COMPACT_ATOMS: atom_id res chain seq x y z
N MET A 1 14.90 -18.52 -6.10
CA MET A 1 14.20 -17.26 -5.89
C MET A 1 12.83 -17.36 -6.53
N THR A 2 11.85 -17.75 -5.72
CA THR A 2 10.44 -17.76 -6.10
C THR A 2 9.82 -16.49 -5.53
N LEU A 3 9.24 -15.67 -6.39
CA LEU A 3 8.51 -14.47 -6.00
C LEU A 3 7.02 -14.67 -6.26
N VAL A 4 6.20 -14.41 -5.24
CA VAL A 4 4.75 -14.51 -5.32
C VAL A 4 4.13 -13.21 -4.81
N ILE A 5 3.20 -12.63 -5.58
CA ILE A 5 2.30 -11.58 -5.12
C ILE A 5 0.93 -12.21 -4.87
N ARG A 6 0.37 -12.00 -3.67
CA ARG A 6 -0.92 -12.59 -3.30
C ARG A 6 -1.63 -11.74 -2.25
N ASP A 7 -2.93 -11.97 -2.10
CA ASP A 7 -3.72 -11.34 -1.05
C ASP A 7 -3.17 -11.71 0.34
N VAL A 8 -3.17 -10.72 1.23
CA VAL A 8 -2.81 -10.91 2.63
C VAL A 8 -3.88 -11.73 3.35
N ARG A 9 -3.47 -12.54 4.32
CA ARG A 9 -4.38 -13.30 5.19
C ARG A 9 -4.44 -12.66 6.57
N GLU A 10 -5.57 -12.80 7.25
CA GLU A 10 -5.79 -12.18 8.57
C GLU A 10 -4.71 -12.51 9.62
N HIS A 11 -4.25 -13.77 9.66
CA HIS A 11 -3.20 -14.18 10.60
C HIS A 11 -1.81 -13.58 10.28
N GLU A 12 -1.64 -12.92 9.14
CA GLU A 12 -0.39 -12.30 8.71
C GLU A 12 -0.32 -10.82 9.09
N LEU A 13 -1.42 -10.25 9.61
CA LEU A 13 -1.50 -8.82 9.92
C LEU A 13 -0.45 -8.40 10.97
N ASP A 14 -0.14 -9.23 11.96
CA ASP A 14 0.93 -8.91 12.92
C ASP A 14 2.30 -8.77 12.24
N SER A 15 2.56 -9.59 11.21
CA SER A 15 3.80 -9.51 10.43
C SER A 15 3.82 -8.26 9.54
N VAL A 16 2.68 -7.89 8.95
CA VAL A 16 2.54 -6.66 8.17
C VAL A 16 2.73 -5.43 9.06
N LEU A 17 2.18 -5.43 10.27
CA LEU A 17 2.32 -4.36 11.25
C LEU A 17 3.79 -4.16 11.65
N ALA A 18 4.46 -5.26 11.99
CA ALA A 18 5.88 -5.25 12.32
C ALA A 18 6.73 -4.73 11.15
N LEU A 19 6.43 -5.19 9.92
CA LEU A 19 7.13 -4.75 8.72
C LEU A 19 6.93 -3.26 8.43
N ASN A 20 5.70 -2.73 8.54
CA ASN A 20 5.43 -1.30 8.35
C ASN A 20 6.27 -0.46 9.31
N ASN A 21 6.27 -0.83 10.58
CA ASN A 21 6.89 -0.03 11.63
C ASN A 21 8.42 -0.19 11.69
N ALA A 22 8.99 -1.23 11.06
CA ALA A 22 10.43 -1.43 10.94
C ALA A 22 11.10 -0.53 9.88
N VAL A 23 10.36 0.01 8.90
CA VAL A 23 10.93 0.77 7.76
C VAL A 23 11.41 2.19 8.13
N GLY A 24 11.06 2.67 9.33
CA GLY A 24 11.53 3.93 9.89
C GLY A 24 10.68 5.16 9.51
N PRO A 25 11.18 6.39 9.68
CA PRO A 25 10.39 7.63 9.63
C PRO A 25 9.88 8.02 8.23
N ARG A 26 10.30 7.29 7.18
CA ARG A 26 9.83 7.51 5.79
C ARG A 26 8.41 7.01 5.57
N ILE A 27 7.82 6.31 6.52
CA ILE A 27 6.43 5.88 6.49
C ILE A 27 5.76 6.17 7.83
N LEU A 28 4.48 6.55 7.77
CA LEU A 28 3.67 6.73 8.97
C LEU A 28 3.48 5.38 9.68
N ALA A 29 3.72 5.40 10.99
CA ALA A 29 3.46 4.25 11.84
C ALA A 29 2.00 3.79 11.70
N LEU A 30 1.82 2.48 11.75
CA LEU A 30 0.52 1.83 11.68
C LEU A 30 0.26 1.16 13.02
N ASP A 31 -0.99 1.23 13.50
CA ASP A 31 -1.47 0.48 14.65
C ASP A 31 -2.37 -0.69 14.20
N ALA A 32 -2.61 -1.64 15.10
CA ALA A 32 -3.40 -2.83 14.80
C ALA A 32 -4.84 -2.52 14.39
N THR A 33 -5.47 -1.51 15.01
CA THR A 33 -6.85 -1.10 14.72
C THR A 33 -6.97 -0.58 13.28
N ARG A 34 -6.03 0.26 12.87
CA ARG A 34 -5.99 0.83 11.52
C ARG A 34 -5.61 -0.22 10.48
N LEU A 35 -4.72 -1.15 10.82
CA LEU A 35 -4.39 -2.27 9.95
C LEU A 35 -5.59 -3.20 9.73
N GLN A 36 -6.35 -3.50 10.77
CA GLN A 36 -7.60 -4.26 10.67
C GLN A 36 -8.64 -3.53 9.81
N TRP A 37 -8.74 -2.21 9.95
CA TRP A 37 -9.59 -1.41 9.08
C TRP A 37 -9.15 -1.54 7.61
N PHE A 38 -7.85 -1.47 7.31
CA PHE A 38 -7.35 -1.70 5.96
C PHE A 38 -7.65 -3.11 5.46
N TYR A 39 -7.47 -4.14 6.28
CA TYR A 39 -7.81 -5.52 5.91
C TYR A 39 -9.28 -5.67 5.49
N ALA A 40 -10.19 -5.01 6.21
CA ALA A 40 -11.63 -5.06 5.91
C ALA A 40 -12.09 -4.17 4.75
N ASN A 41 -11.38 -3.06 4.46
CA ASN A 41 -11.86 -2.02 3.54
C ASN A 41 -11.00 -1.82 2.29
N ALA A 42 -9.77 -2.35 2.26
CA ALA A 42 -8.92 -2.22 1.10
C ALA A 42 -9.42 -3.07 -0.05
N SER A 43 -9.53 -2.45 -1.22
CA SER A 43 -9.88 -3.15 -2.44
C SER A 43 -8.71 -3.96 -2.98
N TYR A 44 -7.49 -3.55 -2.64
CA TYR A 44 -6.26 -4.25 -2.93
C TYR A 44 -5.38 -4.26 -1.68
N PHE A 45 -5.11 -5.45 -1.16
CA PHE A 45 -4.17 -5.62 -0.06
C PHE A 45 -3.37 -6.91 -0.27
N ARG A 46 -2.17 -6.74 -0.82
CA ARG A 46 -1.32 -7.85 -1.21
C ARG A 46 0.06 -7.77 -0.59
N ILE A 47 0.62 -8.94 -0.35
CA ILE A 47 2.01 -9.12 0.08
C ILE A 47 2.86 -9.64 -1.08
N ALA A 48 4.16 -9.37 -1.01
CA ALA A 48 5.18 -10.03 -1.79
C ALA A 48 5.91 -11.03 -0.90
N GLU A 49 6.00 -12.27 -1.35
CA GLU A 49 6.80 -13.31 -0.73
C GLU A 49 8.00 -13.66 -1.61
N VAL A 50 9.19 -13.62 -1.03
CA VAL A 50 10.44 -14.09 -1.66
C VAL A 50 10.89 -15.33 -0.92
N ASP A 51 10.92 -16.46 -1.62
CA ASP A 51 11.30 -17.76 -1.07
C ASP A 51 10.55 -18.11 0.24
N GLY A 52 9.26 -17.74 0.29
CA GLY A 52 8.35 -17.99 1.43
C GLY A 52 8.43 -16.97 2.56
N VAL A 53 9.23 -15.90 2.41
CA VAL A 53 9.37 -14.84 3.41
C VAL A 53 8.70 -13.57 2.91
N MET A 54 7.88 -12.94 3.77
CA MET A 54 7.25 -11.65 3.46
C MET A 54 8.31 -10.56 3.24
N ALA A 55 8.43 -10.11 2.00
CA ALA A 55 9.41 -9.13 1.55
C ALA A 55 8.82 -7.72 1.41
N GLY A 56 7.49 -7.60 1.34
CA GLY A 56 6.82 -6.32 1.21
C GLY A 56 5.30 -6.47 1.17
N PHE A 57 4.60 -5.34 1.17
CA PHE A 57 3.16 -5.29 0.95
C PHE A 57 2.74 -3.96 0.29
N LEU A 58 1.56 -3.96 -0.31
CA LEU A 58 0.91 -2.77 -0.85
C LEU A 58 -0.57 -2.75 -0.45
N ILE A 59 -1.04 -1.57 -0.03
CA ILE A 59 -2.44 -1.32 0.30
C ILE A 59 -2.97 -0.24 -0.63
N ALA A 60 -4.10 -0.51 -1.27
CA ALA A 60 -4.83 0.48 -2.07
C ALA A 60 -6.35 0.42 -1.84
N LEU A 61 -6.96 1.60 -1.91
CA LEU A 61 -8.36 1.86 -1.59
C LEU A 61 -9.09 2.35 -2.85
N ARG A 62 -10.37 1.98 -3.01
CA ARG A 62 -11.28 2.61 -3.98
C ARG A 62 -11.78 3.96 -3.48
N GLU A 63 -12.24 4.81 -4.40
CA GLU A 63 -12.86 6.12 -4.11
C GLU A 63 -14.03 6.04 -3.12
N SER A 64 -14.71 4.89 -3.08
CA SER A 64 -15.85 4.62 -2.20
C SER A 64 -15.45 4.34 -0.75
N ALA A 65 -14.16 4.15 -0.45
CA ALA A 65 -13.70 3.86 0.90
C ALA A 65 -13.95 5.05 1.84
N ASN A 66 -14.41 4.76 3.07
CA ASN A 66 -14.56 5.77 4.12
C ASN A 66 -13.22 6.05 4.80
N TYR A 67 -12.25 6.56 4.04
CA TYR A 67 -10.91 6.85 4.53
C TYR A 67 -10.73 8.33 4.87
N SER A 68 -10.26 8.62 6.08
CA SER A 68 -10.17 9.98 6.63
C SER A 68 -8.87 10.72 6.27
N SER A 69 -7.97 10.12 5.48
CA SER A 69 -6.74 10.80 5.04
C SER A 69 -7.06 12.09 4.25
N PRO A 70 -6.44 13.24 4.61
CA PRO A 70 -6.61 14.48 3.86
C PRO A 70 -6.29 14.33 2.37
N ASN A 71 -5.22 13.59 2.04
CA ASN A 71 -4.78 13.37 0.67
C ASN A 71 -5.77 12.49 -0.10
N PHE A 72 -6.29 11.43 0.52
CA PHE A 72 -7.35 10.63 -0.08
C PHE A 72 -8.61 11.47 -0.37
N ARG A 73 -9.00 12.35 0.56
CA ARG A 73 -10.13 13.28 0.35
C ARG A 73 -9.86 14.26 -0.79
N TRP A 74 -8.65 14.77 -0.91
CA TRP A 74 -8.26 15.66 -2.01
C TRP A 74 -8.45 14.99 -3.38
N PHE A 75 -8.06 13.71 -3.52
CA PHE A 75 -8.32 12.93 -4.74
C PHE A 75 -9.81 12.68 -4.95
N ARG A 76 -10.53 12.30 -3.89
CA ARG A 76 -11.97 12.03 -3.95
C ARG A 76 -12.81 13.22 -4.39
N GLU A 77 -12.38 14.43 -4.07
CA GLU A 77 -13.03 15.67 -4.52
C GLU A 77 -12.80 15.99 -6.01
N ARG A 78 -11.76 15.42 -6.63
CA ARG A 78 -11.30 15.79 -7.98
C ARG A 78 -11.49 14.71 -9.03
N TYR A 79 -11.51 13.45 -8.61
CA TYR A 79 -11.57 12.31 -9.51
C TYR A 79 -12.75 11.42 -9.13
N PRO A 80 -13.66 11.14 -10.06
CA PRO A 80 -14.89 10.39 -9.75
C PRO A 80 -14.63 8.90 -9.52
N GLU A 81 -13.59 8.33 -10.14
CA GLU A 81 -13.27 6.90 -10.06
C GLU A 81 -11.75 6.73 -10.03
N PHE A 82 -11.21 6.15 -8.95
CA PHE A 82 -9.78 5.88 -8.84
C PHE A 82 -9.49 4.75 -7.83
N ILE A 83 -8.31 4.16 -7.96
CA ILE A 83 -7.67 3.42 -6.87
C ILE A 83 -6.55 4.28 -6.33
N TYR A 84 -6.52 4.47 -5.01
CA TYR A 84 -5.50 5.22 -4.31
C TYR A 84 -4.59 4.28 -3.54
N ILE A 85 -3.30 4.28 -3.90
CA ILE A 85 -2.24 3.58 -3.18
C ILE A 85 -1.94 4.37 -1.91
N ASP A 86 -2.31 3.83 -0.75
CA ASP A 86 -2.02 4.42 0.56
C ASP A 86 -0.56 4.20 0.94
N ARG A 87 -0.07 2.97 0.74
CA ARG A 87 1.30 2.63 1.07
C ARG A 87 1.82 1.45 0.29
N ILE A 88 3.12 1.52 0.02
CA ILE A 88 3.95 0.42 -0.44
C ILE A 88 5.14 0.31 0.49
N VAL A 89 5.38 -0.88 1.04
CA VAL A 89 6.45 -1.14 2.00
C VAL A 89 7.27 -2.31 1.52
N ILE A 90 8.59 -2.13 1.48
CA ILE A 90 9.55 -3.18 1.13
C ILE A 90 10.54 -3.30 2.28
N ALA A 91 10.67 -4.51 2.80
CA ALA A 91 11.65 -4.87 3.81
C ALA A 91 13.06 -4.53 3.31
N GLU A 92 13.89 -3.98 4.20
CA GLU A 92 15.21 -3.46 3.86
C GLU A 92 16.11 -4.45 3.09
N PRO A 93 16.19 -5.75 3.46
CA PRO A 93 17.00 -6.74 2.72
C PRO A 93 16.56 -6.95 1.26
N TYR A 94 15.33 -6.58 0.92
CA TYR A 94 14.74 -6.80 -0.41
C TYR A 94 14.61 -5.51 -1.24
N ARG A 95 15.12 -4.39 -0.74
CA ARG A 95 15.19 -3.13 -1.52
C ARG A 95 16.20 -3.27 -2.66
N GLY A 96 15.97 -2.54 -3.75
CA GLY A 96 16.81 -2.60 -4.95
C GLY A 96 16.60 -3.84 -5.82
N LEU A 97 15.79 -4.82 -5.40
CA LEU A 97 15.51 -6.05 -6.16
C LEU A 97 14.31 -5.93 -7.12
N GLY A 98 13.81 -4.72 -7.36
CA GLY A 98 12.69 -4.48 -8.27
C GLY A 98 11.29 -4.80 -7.73
N LEU A 99 11.15 -5.21 -6.45
CA LEU A 99 9.83 -5.52 -5.86
C LEU A 99 8.83 -4.36 -5.96
N GLY A 100 9.28 -3.11 -5.84
CA GLY A 100 8.42 -1.94 -6.00
C GLY A 100 7.78 -1.88 -7.38
N ARG A 101 8.57 -2.13 -8.43
CA ARG A 101 8.08 -2.19 -9.81
C ARG A 101 7.07 -3.32 -9.97
N ILE A 102 7.31 -4.47 -9.35
CA ILE A 102 6.42 -5.63 -9.44
C ILE A 102 5.07 -5.34 -8.76
N PHE A 103 5.08 -4.70 -7.58
CA PHE A 103 3.86 -4.20 -6.96
C PHE A 103 3.09 -3.22 -7.83
N TYR A 104 3.79 -2.24 -8.44
CA TYR A 104 3.16 -1.29 -9.36
C TYR A 104 2.54 -1.99 -10.58
N CYS A 105 3.22 -2.98 -11.16
CA CYS A 105 2.66 -3.76 -12.27
C CYS A 105 1.41 -4.54 -11.84
N ASP A 106 1.42 -5.17 -10.66
CA ASP A 106 0.29 -5.97 -10.17
C ASP A 106 -0.93 -5.09 -9.81
N VAL A 107 -0.73 -3.98 -9.10
CA VAL A 107 -1.82 -3.05 -8.77
C VAL A 107 -2.36 -2.34 -10.01
N THR A 108 -1.51 -2.04 -11.01
CA THR A 108 -1.96 -1.46 -12.29
C THR A 108 -2.84 -2.46 -13.04
N SER A 109 -2.40 -3.71 -13.17
CA SER A 109 -3.18 -4.78 -13.81
C SER A 109 -4.51 -5.02 -13.08
N TYR A 110 -4.52 -4.92 -11.75
CA TYR A 110 -5.74 -4.96 -10.96
C TYR A 110 -6.64 -3.74 -11.26
N ALA A 111 -6.08 -2.54 -11.34
CA ALA A 111 -6.83 -1.31 -11.52
C ALA A 111 -7.43 -1.13 -12.93
N GLU A 112 -6.71 -1.54 -13.98
CA GLU A 112 -7.08 -1.33 -15.40
C GLU A 112 -8.48 -1.86 -15.75
N LEU A 113 -8.93 -2.93 -15.09
CA LEU A 113 -10.26 -3.51 -15.33
C LEU A 113 -11.37 -2.89 -14.46
N ARG A 114 -11.03 -1.92 -13.59
CA ARG A 114 -11.91 -1.44 -12.51
C ARG A 114 -12.06 0.08 -12.49
N VAL A 115 -11.01 0.82 -12.80
CA VAL A 115 -10.97 2.29 -12.76
C VAL A 115 -10.05 2.84 -13.84
N PRO A 116 -10.28 4.08 -14.30
CA PRO A 116 -9.42 4.74 -15.27
C PRO A 116 -8.16 5.35 -14.64
N LEU A 117 -8.10 5.50 -13.31
CA LEU A 117 -7.05 6.25 -12.62
C LEU A 117 -6.46 5.48 -11.43
N LEU A 118 -5.13 5.46 -11.40
CA LEU A 118 -4.35 5.05 -10.23
C LEU A 118 -3.72 6.31 -9.61
N ALA A 119 -4.08 6.58 -8.37
CA ALA A 119 -3.56 7.69 -7.56
C ALA A 119 -2.57 7.17 -6.52
N CYS A 120 -1.56 7.95 -6.20
CA CYS A 120 -0.66 7.69 -5.10
C CYS A 120 -0.18 9.01 -4.50
N GLU A 121 0.23 8.97 -3.24
CA GLU A 121 0.97 10.07 -2.61
C GLU A 121 2.42 9.67 -2.42
N VAL A 122 3.30 10.66 -2.51
CA VAL A 122 4.73 10.50 -2.25
C VAL A 122 5.17 11.58 -1.29
N PHE A 123 5.94 11.20 -0.27
CA PHE A 123 6.64 12.17 0.56
C PHE A 123 7.84 12.71 -0.23
N LEU A 124 7.91 14.02 -0.39
CA LEU A 124 9.09 14.70 -0.95
C LEU A 124 10.12 14.92 0.15
N GLU A 125 11.40 14.97 -0.22
CA GLU A 125 12.49 15.41 0.66
C GLU A 125 13.15 16.68 0.05
N PRO A 126 13.12 17.84 0.74
CA PRO A 126 12.54 18.07 2.07
C PRO A 126 11.00 17.94 2.04
N ARG A 127 10.41 17.61 3.20
CA ARG A 127 8.94 17.44 3.31
C ARG A 127 8.25 18.74 2.93
N ASP A 128 7.42 18.67 1.90
CA ASP A 128 6.49 19.72 1.53
C ASP A 128 5.23 19.57 2.40
N ASP A 129 5.41 19.68 3.71
CA ASP A 129 4.28 19.82 4.62
C ASP A 129 3.82 21.28 4.48
N ALA A 130 2.88 21.54 3.55
CA ALA A 130 2.26 22.85 3.46
C ALA A 130 1.67 23.22 4.83
N ALA A 131 2.21 24.29 5.42
CA ALA A 131 1.87 24.81 6.75
C ALA A 131 0.42 25.28 6.86
#